data_AF-A0A8H5WLX2-F1
#
_entry.id   AF-A0A8H5WLX2-F1
#
_cell.length_a   1.000
_cell.length_b   1.000
_cell.length_c   1.000
_cell.angle_alpha   90.00
_cell.angle_beta   90.00
_cell.angle_gamma   90.00
#
_symmetry.space_group_name_H-M   'P 1'
#
loop_
_entity.id
_entity.type
_entity.pdbx_description
1 polymer ?
#
loop_
_entity_poly.entity_id
_entity_poly.type
_entity_poly.pdbx_seq_one_letter_code
_entity_poly.pdbx_strand_id
1 'polypeptide(L)'
;MSMPRDFTVNGIGRLGITVVSAQGFDPLQENTLEFTGLAFAIHAGLSLLEKPEGRRTLQNVGLTIANEWAKRKRGFQFGGDINQMPRYVDEFLRAIRADFPRVMMSDVGGHDVIAQAKRTPGWDGNLFQYLPKKAAGIYYNKTRVSQMATAASQASDAHSAGKKMSTRFRTFLFMFAVATSHELTHLFVGYLAQGQDIIGSYTPPEVSYLNYNGIRDRNGLPVTGESGRWLESRLFGGSIEFYRDVSDDNGQAGIPHILDSNALAIKIHPNCRRRIPYVSAYDNGSAFDVSTETSQRLTQLGVDRAERTTARWFFHALAPGRPDETLQYPGK
;
A
#
# COMPACT_ATOMS: atom_id res chain seq x y z
N MET A 1 25.72 13.50 -6.86
CA MET A 1 24.55 13.27 -5.99
C MET A 1 24.71 11.91 -5.34
N SER A 2 24.58 11.83 -4.02
CA SER A 2 24.69 10.57 -3.27
C SER A 2 23.35 9.84 -3.32
N MET A 3 23.28 8.69 -4.01
CA MET A 3 22.14 7.79 -3.90
C MET A 3 21.94 7.37 -2.42
N PRO A 4 20.71 7.10 -1.97
CA PRO A 4 20.49 6.52 -0.64
C PRO A 4 21.31 5.25 -0.48
N ARG A 5 21.93 5.07 0.68
CA ARG A 5 22.56 3.80 1.02
C ARG A 5 21.45 2.77 1.19
N ASP A 6 21.59 1.66 0.48
CA ASP A 6 20.72 0.51 0.61
C ASP A 6 21.20 -0.34 1.80
N PHE A 7 20.30 -0.73 2.70
CA PHE A 7 20.64 -1.61 3.82
C PHE A 7 19.50 -2.56 4.19
N THR A 8 19.82 -3.57 4.99
CA THR A 8 18.84 -4.52 5.51
C THR A 8 18.20 -3.94 6.77
N VAL A 9 16.88 -3.80 6.79
CA VAL A 9 16.12 -3.31 7.95
C VAL A 9 14.83 -4.10 8.11
N ASN A 10 14.54 -4.56 9.34
CA ASN A 10 13.40 -5.42 9.65
C ASN A 10 13.31 -6.63 8.69
N GLY A 11 14.44 -7.21 8.29
CA GLY A 11 14.51 -8.31 7.32
C GLY A 11 14.19 -7.95 5.86
N ILE A 12 13.91 -6.69 5.53
CA ILE A 12 13.85 -6.20 4.15
C ILE A 12 15.27 -5.87 3.69
N GLY A 13 15.72 -6.51 2.62
CA GLY A 13 17.00 -6.23 2.00
C GLY A 13 16.97 -4.95 1.17
N ARG A 14 18.10 -4.23 1.22
CA ARG A 14 18.41 -3.06 0.38
C ARG A 14 17.32 -1.98 0.37
N LEU A 15 16.72 -1.71 1.52
CA LEU A 15 15.79 -0.59 1.65
C LEU A 15 16.56 0.73 1.72
N GLY A 16 16.09 1.72 0.96
CA GLY A 16 16.55 3.11 1.02
C GLY A 16 15.37 4.03 0.73
N ILE A 17 15.25 5.12 1.49
CA ILE A 17 14.16 6.09 1.36
C ILE A 17 14.74 7.41 0.86
N THR A 18 14.14 7.97 -0.18
CA THR A 18 14.52 9.27 -0.75
C THR A 18 13.44 10.30 -0.45
N VAL A 19 13.82 11.48 0.03
CA VAL A 19 12.92 12.62 0.11
C VAL A 19 13.02 13.41 -1.18
N VAL A 20 11.88 13.65 -1.80
CA VAL A 20 11.76 14.56 -2.94
C VAL A 20 11.47 15.97 -2.40
N SER A 21 12.29 16.92 -2.81
CA SER A 21 12.16 18.34 -2.47
C SER A 21 12.26 19.19 -3.73
N ALA A 22 11.98 20.48 -3.62
CA ALA A 22 12.20 21.42 -4.73
C ALA A 22 13.68 21.51 -5.13
N GLN A 23 14.58 21.16 -4.20
CA GLN A 23 16.03 21.22 -4.35
C GLN A 23 16.63 19.91 -4.91
N GLY A 24 15.83 18.84 -5.01
CA GLY A 24 16.24 17.58 -5.62
C GLY A 24 15.82 16.34 -4.83
N PHE A 25 16.71 15.34 -4.85
CA PHE A 25 16.50 14.03 -4.26
C PHE A 25 17.53 13.80 -3.17
N ASP A 26 17.07 13.75 -1.92
CA ASP A 26 17.94 13.61 -0.75
C ASP A 26 17.69 12.28 -0.05
N PRO A 27 18.75 11.53 0.32
CA PRO A 27 18.56 10.31 1.09
C PRO A 27 18.08 10.63 2.51
N LEU A 28 16.99 9.98 2.93
CA LEU A 28 16.48 10.10 4.30
C LEU A 28 17.42 9.39 5.26
N GLN A 29 17.83 10.08 6.32
CA GLN A 29 18.71 9.51 7.34
C GLN A 29 17.98 8.44 8.15
N GLU A 30 18.73 7.40 8.50
CA GLU A 30 18.21 6.07 8.85
C GLU A 30 17.77 6.02 10.31
N ASN A 31 18.36 6.90 11.13
CA ASN A 31 18.04 7.12 12.54
C ASN A 31 16.87 8.09 12.75
N THR A 32 16.17 8.52 11.70
CA THR A 32 15.00 9.38 11.83
C THR A 32 13.75 8.57 12.18
N LEU A 33 12.76 9.22 12.81
CA LEU A 33 11.47 8.61 13.13
C LEU A 33 10.66 8.34 11.86
N GLU A 34 10.81 9.19 10.84
CA GLU A 34 10.26 9.00 9.50
C GLU A 34 10.77 7.68 8.89
N PHE A 35 12.10 7.51 8.86
CA PHE A 35 12.70 6.31 8.29
C PHE A 35 12.25 5.07 9.07
N THR A 36 12.41 5.09 10.39
CA THR A 36 12.14 3.93 11.25
C THR A 36 10.66 3.53 11.18
N GLY A 37 9.73 4.48 11.30
CA GLY A 37 8.30 4.22 11.25
C GLY A 37 7.84 3.72 9.88
N LEU A 38 8.35 4.32 8.79
CA LEU A 38 7.97 3.92 7.44
C LEU A 38 8.58 2.55 7.09
N ALA A 39 9.84 2.30 7.42
CA ALA A 39 10.48 1.00 7.22
C ALA A 39 9.76 -0.12 7.99
N PHE A 40 9.30 0.16 9.23
CA PHE A 40 8.46 -0.78 9.98
C PHE A 40 7.13 -1.05 9.28
N ALA A 41 6.42 0.01 8.85
CA ALA A 41 5.13 -0.14 8.17
C ALA A 41 5.27 -0.88 6.84
N ILE A 42 6.35 -0.63 6.08
CA ILE A 42 6.68 -1.36 4.86
C ILE A 42 6.87 -2.85 5.16
N HIS A 43 7.65 -3.17 6.20
CA HIS A 43 7.85 -4.55 6.63
C HIS A 43 6.50 -5.20 6.97
N ALA A 44 5.67 -4.54 7.77
CA ALA A 44 4.37 -5.06 8.16
C ALA A 44 3.47 -5.31 6.94
N GLY A 45 3.41 -4.37 5.99
CA GLY A 45 2.62 -4.50 4.76
C GLY A 45 3.08 -5.64 3.85
N LEU A 46 4.39 -5.80 3.66
CA LEU A 46 4.96 -6.93 2.92
C LEU A 46 4.72 -8.26 3.63
N SER A 47 4.88 -8.30 4.95
CA SER A 47 4.62 -9.49 5.76
C SER A 47 3.15 -9.94 5.72
N LEU A 48 2.19 -9.03 5.48
CA LEU A 48 0.78 -9.43 5.22
C LEU A 48 0.66 -10.24 3.93
N LEU A 49 1.37 -9.83 2.87
CA LEU A 49 1.33 -10.50 1.57
C LEU A 49 2.08 -11.83 1.57
N GLU A 50 3.10 -11.99 2.43
CA GLU A 50 3.88 -13.22 2.52
C GLU A 50 3.22 -14.34 3.32
N LYS A 51 2.17 -14.04 4.09
CA LYS A 51 1.34 -15.05 4.77
C LYS A 51 0.58 -15.92 3.77
N PRO A 52 0.14 -17.13 4.15
CA PRO A 52 -0.62 -18.02 3.27
C PRO A 52 -1.84 -17.35 2.60
N GLU A 53 -2.62 -16.58 3.36
CA GLU A 53 -3.80 -15.86 2.85
C GLU A 53 -3.39 -14.73 1.89
N GLY A 54 -2.31 -14.02 2.21
CA GLY A 54 -1.70 -12.99 1.37
C GLY A 54 -1.27 -13.54 0.01
N ARG A 55 -0.47 -14.61 0.01
CA ARG A 55 0.01 -15.30 -1.19
C ARG A 55 -1.14 -15.82 -2.03
N ARG A 56 -2.12 -16.47 -1.40
CA ARG A 56 -3.32 -16.96 -2.09
C ARG A 56 -4.12 -15.82 -2.74
N THR A 57 -4.21 -14.68 -2.06
CA THR A 57 -4.91 -13.52 -2.63
C THR A 57 -4.15 -12.91 -3.79
N LEU A 58 -2.83 -12.75 -3.70
CA LEU A 58 -2.00 -12.32 -4.82
C LEU A 58 -2.10 -13.29 -6.02
N GLN A 59 -2.09 -14.60 -5.76
CA GLN A 59 -2.31 -15.59 -6.80
C GLN A 59 -3.66 -15.37 -7.49
N ASN A 60 -4.73 -15.14 -6.71
CA ASN A 60 -6.05 -14.87 -7.27
C ASN A 60 -6.07 -13.58 -8.08
N VAL A 61 -5.43 -12.49 -7.60
CA VAL A 61 -5.24 -11.25 -8.36
C VAL A 61 -4.59 -11.56 -9.72
N GLY A 62 -3.48 -12.29 -9.71
CA GLY A 62 -2.72 -12.61 -10.92
C GLY A 62 -3.51 -13.46 -11.91
N LEU A 63 -4.21 -14.49 -11.43
CA LEU A 63 -5.08 -15.34 -12.26
C LEU A 63 -6.23 -14.52 -12.87
N THR A 64 -6.91 -13.70 -12.07
CA THR A 64 -8.02 -12.88 -12.55
C THR A 64 -7.53 -11.89 -13.60
N ILE A 65 -6.42 -11.18 -13.34
CA ILE A 65 -5.87 -10.20 -14.28
C ILE A 65 -5.44 -10.86 -15.60
N ALA A 66 -4.73 -11.98 -15.55
CA ALA A 66 -4.32 -12.69 -16.76
C ALA A 66 -5.53 -13.12 -17.62
N ASN A 67 -6.59 -13.62 -16.97
CA ASN A 67 -7.84 -13.97 -17.65
C ASN A 67 -8.55 -12.75 -18.25
N GLU A 68 -8.61 -11.62 -17.54
CA GLU A 68 -9.23 -10.40 -18.06
C GLU A 68 -8.41 -9.78 -19.20
N TRP A 69 -7.08 -9.86 -19.17
CA TRP A 69 -6.23 -9.48 -20.31
C TRP A 69 -6.48 -10.38 -21.53
N ALA A 70 -6.63 -11.70 -21.32
CA ALA A 70 -6.92 -12.65 -22.41
C ALA A 70 -8.26 -12.40 -23.11
N LYS A 71 -9.28 -11.90 -22.40
CA LYS A 71 -10.58 -11.55 -22.99
C LYS A 71 -10.52 -10.34 -23.93
N ARG A 72 -9.50 -9.49 -23.81
CA ARG A 72 -9.36 -8.27 -24.61
C ARG A 72 -8.83 -8.61 -26.00
N LYS A 73 -9.67 -8.43 -27.03
CA LYS A 73 -9.31 -8.67 -28.45
C LYS A 73 -8.11 -7.84 -28.93
N ARG A 74 -7.86 -6.69 -28.30
CA ARG A 74 -6.73 -5.79 -28.59
C ARG A 74 -6.18 -5.30 -27.26
N GLY A 75 -4.89 -5.50 -27.03
CA GLY A 75 -4.23 -5.09 -25.78
C GLY A 75 -3.07 -6.01 -25.42
N PHE A 76 -2.52 -5.78 -24.22
CA PHE A 76 -1.51 -6.65 -23.64
C PHE A 76 -2.05 -8.06 -23.44
N GLN A 77 -1.23 -9.05 -23.74
CA GLN A 77 -1.48 -10.46 -23.47
C GLN A 77 -0.39 -10.95 -22.53
N PHE A 78 -0.79 -11.64 -21.46
CA PHE A 78 0.16 -12.22 -20.54
C PHE A 78 0.97 -13.31 -21.25
N GLY A 79 2.30 -13.17 -21.27
CA GLY A 79 3.19 -14.10 -21.97
C GLY A 79 3.70 -15.26 -21.12
N GLY A 80 3.37 -15.32 -19.83
CA GLY A 80 3.74 -16.42 -18.94
C GLY A 80 2.73 -17.57 -18.92
N ASP A 81 3.15 -18.73 -18.41
CA ASP A 81 2.25 -19.86 -18.13
C ASP A 81 1.38 -19.56 -16.89
N ILE A 82 0.06 -19.49 -17.07
CA ILE A 82 -0.90 -19.21 -15.99
C ILE A 82 -0.85 -20.24 -14.86
N ASN A 83 -0.46 -21.49 -15.15
CA ASN A 83 -0.35 -22.55 -14.15
C ASN A 83 0.85 -22.32 -13.20
N GLN A 84 1.79 -21.47 -13.58
CA GLN A 84 2.94 -21.07 -12.75
C GLN A 84 2.62 -19.86 -11.85
N MET A 85 1.37 -19.37 -11.80
CA MET A 85 1.02 -18.20 -10.98
C MET A 85 1.45 -18.29 -9.50
N PRO A 86 1.32 -19.44 -8.79
CA PRO A 86 1.87 -19.56 -7.45
C PRO A 86 3.39 -19.27 -7.40
N ARG A 87 4.14 -19.79 -8.37
CA ARG A 87 5.58 -19.57 -8.48
C ARG A 87 5.90 -18.11 -8.79
N TYR A 88 5.12 -17.44 -9.65
CA TYR A 88 5.33 -16.02 -9.93
C TYR A 88 5.10 -15.14 -8.69
N VAL A 89 4.13 -15.49 -7.84
CA VAL A 89 3.93 -14.82 -6.54
C VAL A 89 5.14 -15.01 -5.64
N ASP A 90 5.65 -16.24 -5.55
CA ASP A 90 6.82 -16.54 -4.72
C ASP A 90 8.07 -15.79 -5.20
N GLU A 91 8.32 -15.76 -6.52
CA GLU A 91 9.44 -15.00 -7.10
C GLU A 91 9.29 -13.50 -6.88
N PHE A 92 8.09 -12.95 -7.07
CA PHE A 92 7.82 -11.55 -6.82
C PHE A 92 8.10 -11.18 -5.37
N LEU A 93 7.51 -11.90 -4.40
CA LEU A 93 7.67 -11.59 -2.98
C LEU A 93 9.13 -11.79 -2.53
N ARG A 94 9.80 -12.85 -3.01
CA ARG A 94 11.23 -13.08 -2.75
C ARG A 94 12.08 -11.91 -3.25
N ALA A 95 11.85 -11.45 -4.47
CA ALA A 95 12.58 -10.32 -5.06
C ALA A 95 12.30 -9.01 -4.31
N ILE A 96 11.03 -8.73 -3.99
CA ILE A 96 10.62 -7.55 -3.20
C ILE A 96 11.27 -7.55 -1.82
N ARG A 97 11.31 -8.71 -1.13
CA ARG A 97 11.93 -8.83 0.19
C ARG A 97 13.45 -8.64 0.13
N ALA A 98 14.11 -9.08 -0.93
CA ALA A 98 15.57 -8.99 -1.09
C ALA A 98 16.06 -7.61 -1.58
N ASP A 99 15.31 -6.95 -2.46
CA ASP A 99 15.67 -5.65 -3.05
C ASP A 99 14.41 -4.79 -3.23
N PHE A 100 13.95 -4.19 -2.13
CA PHE A 100 12.66 -3.49 -2.10
C PHE A 100 12.59 -2.37 -3.17
N PRO A 101 11.44 -2.16 -3.83
CA PRO A 101 11.25 -1.08 -4.81
C PRO A 101 11.71 0.28 -4.27
N ARG A 102 12.01 1.23 -5.17
CA ARG A 102 12.44 2.57 -4.76
C ARG A 102 11.37 3.21 -3.88
N VAL A 103 11.75 3.66 -2.68
CA VAL A 103 10.84 4.36 -1.78
C VAL A 103 11.11 5.85 -1.84
N MET A 104 10.06 6.61 -2.13
CA MET A 104 10.11 8.06 -2.28
C MET A 104 9.12 8.70 -1.30
N MET A 105 9.53 9.75 -0.60
CA MET A 105 8.63 10.65 0.13
C MET A 105 8.43 11.90 -0.70
N SER A 106 7.23 12.12 -1.22
CA SER A 106 6.91 13.26 -2.06
C SER A 106 5.50 13.79 -1.79
N ASP A 107 5.17 14.93 -2.39
CA ASP A 107 3.80 15.42 -2.44
C ASP A 107 3.05 14.63 -3.51
N VAL A 108 2.18 13.70 -3.07
CA VAL A 108 1.42 12.81 -3.95
C VAL A 108 -0.06 13.13 -3.81
N GLY A 109 -0.73 13.50 -4.92
CA GLY A 109 -2.19 13.56 -5.03
C GLY A 109 -2.96 14.39 -3.98
N GLY A 110 -2.31 15.32 -3.28
CA GLY A 110 -2.91 16.09 -2.19
C GLY A 110 -2.91 15.35 -0.84
N HIS A 111 -3.62 15.86 0.16
CA HIS A 111 -3.63 15.24 1.49
C HIS A 111 -4.33 13.87 1.52
N ASP A 112 -5.22 13.63 0.54
CA ASP A 112 -6.10 12.47 0.43
C ASP A 112 -5.40 11.18 0.01
N VAL A 113 -4.23 11.29 -0.64
CA VAL A 113 -3.47 10.14 -1.12
C VAL A 113 -2.38 9.77 -0.11
N ILE A 114 -2.40 8.53 0.35
CA ILE A 114 -1.44 8.00 1.35
C ILE A 114 -0.14 7.56 0.67
N ALA A 115 -0.28 6.80 -0.41
CA ALA A 115 0.81 6.31 -1.23
C ALA A 115 0.36 6.10 -2.68
N GLN A 116 1.32 5.93 -3.58
CA GLN A 116 1.09 5.53 -4.97
C GLN A 116 2.27 4.68 -5.47
N ALA A 117 1.96 3.59 -6.15
CA ALA A 117 2.90 2.85 -6.97
C ALA A 117 3.17 3.60 -8.28
N LYS A 118 4.40 3.51 -8.80
CA LYS A 118 4.74 3.93 -10.17
C LYS A 118 5.62 2.88 -10.82
N ARG A 119 5.25 2.48 -12.05
CA ARG A 119 6.10 1.68 -12.92
C ARG A 119 7.25 2.56 -13.44
N THR A 120 8.41 1.96 -13.65
CA THR A 120 9.57 2.60 -14.27
C THR A 120 9.90 1.85 -15.56
N PRO A 121 9.95 2.54 -16.71
CA PRO A 121 10.34 1.90 -17.97
C PRO A 121 11.75 1.30 -17.89
N GLY A 122 11.98 0.22 -18.65
CA GLY A 122 13.31 -0.35 -18.85
C GLY A 122 13.61 -1.64 -18.10
N TRP A 123 12.67 -2.19 -17.33
CA TRP A 123 12.72 -3.60 -16.92
C TRP A 123 12.39 -4.52 -18.10
N ASP A 124 13.07 -5.66 -18.21
CA ASP A 124 13.04 -6.57 -19.37
C ASP A 124 11.84 -7.53 -19.39
N GLY A 125 11.04 -7.55 -18.32
CA GLY A 125 9.87 -8.41 -18.20
C GLY A 125 10.15 -9.86 -17.81
N ASN A 126 11.39 -10.21 -17.45
CA ASN A 126 11.72 -11.57 -17.04
C ASN A 126 11.15 -11.88 -15.64
N LEU A 127 10.07 -12.67 -15.60
CA LEU A 127 9.36 -13.02 -14.38
C LEU A 127 10.27 -13.72 -13.33
N PHE A 128 11.27 -14.49 -13.77
CA PHE A 128 12.16 -15.23 -12.85
C PHE A 128 13.43 -14.44 -12.45
N GLN A 129 13.62 -13.26 -13.02
CA GLN A 129 14.75 -12.36 -12.74
C GLN A 129 14.24 -10.94 -12.45
N TYR A 130 13.19 -10.85 -11.64
CA TYR A 130 12.59 -9.56 -11.31
C TYR A 130 13.57 -8.65 -10.57
N LEU A 131 13.66 -7.39 -11.01
CA LEU A 131 14.51 -6.35 -10.43
C LEU A 131 13.63 -5.19 -9.94
N PRO A 132 13.14 -5.21 -8.68
CA PRO A 132 12.09 -4.30 -8.26
C PRO A 132 12.47 -2.81 -8.35
N LYS A 133 13.68 -2.43 -7.94
CA LYS A 133 14.17 -1.03 -8.05
C LYS A 133 14.32 -0.53 -9.48
N LYS A 134 14.43 -1.43 -10.47
CA LYS A 134 14.48 -1.08 -11.90
C LYS A 134 13.07 -0.97 -12.47
N ALA A 135 12.15 -1.82 -12.01
CA ALA A 135 10.80 -1.92 -12.53
C ALA A 135 9.83 -0.90 -11.94
N ALA A 136 10.06 -0.42 -10.70
CA ALA A 136 9.08 0.40 -10.00
C ALA A 136 9.59 1.18 -8.79
N GLY A 137 8.74 2.08 -8.30
CA GLY A 137 8.85 2.71 -6.99
C GLY A 137 7.49 2.87 -6.29
N ILE A 138 7.52 3.07 -4.98
CA ILE A 138 6.38 3.44 -4.14
C ILE A 138 6.65 4.83 -3.58
N TYR A 139 5.71 5.74 -3.79
CA TYR A 139 5.78 7.11 -3.32
C TYR A 139 4.79 7.27 -2.17
N TYR A 140 5.29 7.61 -1.00
CA TYR A 140 4.49 7.90 0.19
C TYR A 140 4.30 9.40 0.35
N ASN A 141 3.14 9.78 0.86
CA ASN A 141 2.83 11.16 1.15
C ASN A 141 3.73 11.71 2.25
N LYS A 142 4.61 12.64 1.86
CA LYS A 142 5.61 13.24 2.74
C LYS A 142 4.98 13.84 3.99
N THR A 143 3.88 14.57 3.85
CA THR A 143 3.17 15.20 4.98
C THR A 143 2.67 14.14 5.97
N ARG A 144 2.09 13.05 5.47
CA ARG A 144 1.59 11.95 6.33
C ARG A 144 2.72 11.24 7.07
N VAL A 145 3.86 11.02 6.43
CA VAL A 145 5.03 10.39 7.06
C VAL A 145 5.61 11.30 8.14
N SER A 146 5.71 12.62 7.90
CA SER A 146 6.14 13.58 8.92
C SER A 146 5.17 13.71 10.10
N GLN A 147 3.85 13.58 9.86
CA GLN A 147 2.84 13.54 10.91
C GLN A 147 2.96 12.28 11.78
N MET A 148 3.29 11.14 11.17
CA MET A 148 3.62 9.92 11.91
C MET A 148 4.85 10.09 12.80
N ALA A 149 5.92 10.69 12.27
CA ALA A 149 7.14 10.95 13.03
C ALA A 149 6.89 11.90 14.22
N THR A 150 6.11 12.97 14.00
CA THR A 150 5.66 13.86 15.09
C THR A 150 4.84 13.12 16.14
N ALA A 151 3.97 12.19 15.73
CA ALA A 151 3.20 11.39 16.67
C ALA A 151 4.07 10.43 17.48
N ALA A 152 5.14 9.88 16.88
CA ALA A 152 6.10 9.05 17.59
C ALA A 152 6.90 9.86 18.62
N SER A 153 7.39 11.06 18.27
CA SER A 153 8.20 11.88 19.17
C SER A 153 7.43 12.40 20.39
N GLN A 154 6.11 12.56 20.26
CA GLN A 154 5.22 13.02 21.32
C GLN A 154 4.49 11.88 22.06
N ALA A 155 4.75 10.62 21.68
CA ALA A 155 4.13 9.47 22.32
C ALA A 155 4.64 9.30 23.76
N SER A 156 3.72 9.17 24.71
CA SER A 156 4.04 8.92 26.12
C SER A 156 2.86 8.28 26.84
N ASP A 157 3.12 7.32 27.73
CA ASP A 157 2.07 6.71 28.56
C ASP A 157 1.76 7.53 29.83
N ALA A 158 2.52 8.59 30.10
CA ALA A 158 2.42 9.36 31.35
C ALA A 158 1.17 10.25 31.44
N HIS A 159 0.65 10.75 30.31
CA HIS A 159 -0.51 11.67 30.29
C HIS A 159 -1.41 11.46 29.08
N SER A 160 -2.64 11.98 29.15
CA SER A 160 -3.69 11.78 28.13
C SER A 160 -3.25 12.19 26.72
N ALA A 161 -2.60 13.36 26.59
CA ALA A 161 -2.08 13.82 25.30
C ALA A 161 -1.01 12.88 24.72
N GLY A 162 -0.10 12.35 25.54
CA GLY A 162 0.89 11.37 25.10
C GLY A 162 0.25 10.04 24.65
N LYS A 163 -0.79 9.58 25.36
CA LYS A 163 -1.54 8.37 24.99
C LYS A 163 -2.29 8.55 23.67
N LYS A 164 -2.81 9.75 23.43
CA LYS A 164 -3.40 10.14 22.14
C LYS A 164 -2.35 10.04 21.03
N MET A 165 -1.16 10.62 21.20
CA MET A 165 -0.09 10.56 20.19
C MET A 165 0.42 9.13 19.97
N SER A 166 0.51 8.32 21.02
CA SER A 166 0.83 6.89 20.93
C SER A 166 -0.20 6.12 20.09
N THR A 167 -1.49 6.42 20.27
CA THR A 167 -2.58 5.82 19.48
C THR A 167 -2.53 6.28 18.03
N ARG A 168 -2.23 7.56 17.80
CA ARG A 168 -2.06 8.14 16.46
C ARG A 168 -0.90 7.52 15.72
N PHE A 169 0.26 7.38 16.36
CA PHE A 169 1.43 6.73 15.79
C PHE A 169 1.12 5.29 15.34
N ARG A 170 0.50 4.48 16.22
CA ARG A 170 0.05 3.12 15.87
C ARG A 170 -0.95 3.10 14.70
N THR A 171 -1.80 4.11 14.59
CA THR A 171 -2.76 4.23 13.49
C THR A 171 -2.07 4.59 12.17
N PHE A 172 -1.05 5.45 12.19
CA PHE A 172 -0.21 5.71 11.03
C PHE A 172 0.57 4.46 10.58
N LEU A 173 1.15 3.70 11.52
CA LEU A 173 1.82 2.44 11.18
C LEU A 173 0.85 1.46 10.48
N PHE A 174 -0.38 1.33 11.00
CA PHE A 174 -1.42 0.53 10.36
C PHE A 174 -1.79 1.06 8.97
N MET A 175 -1.99 2.38 8.83
CA MET A 175 -2.27 3.04 7.55
C MET A 175 -1.20 2.75 6.50
N PHE A 176 0.07 2.96 6.83
CA PHE A 176 1.16 2.74 5.89
C PHE A 176 1.41 1.25 5.61
N ALA A 177 1.11 0.35 6.54
CA ALA A 177 1.18 -1.09 6.29
C ALA A 177 0.12 -1.54 5.27
N VAL A 178 -1.13 -1.09 5.44
CA VAL A 178 -2.21 -1.33 4.49
C VAL A 178 -1.86 -0.72 3.13
N ALA A 179 -1.44 0.55 3.10
CA ALA A 179 -1.00 1.23 1.89
C ALA A 179 0.13 0.47 1.18
N THR A 180 1.11 -0.04 1.92
CA THR A 180 2.21 -0.81 1.32
C THR A 180 1.69 -2.09 0.66
N SER A 181 0.81 -2.84 1.33
CA SER A 181 0.22 -4.04 0.73
C SER A 181 -0.62 -3.71 -0.52
N HIS A 182 -1.34 -2.60 -0.49
CA HIS A 182 -2.11 -2.07 -1.61
C HIS A 182 -1.21 -1.75 -2.81
N GLU A 183 -0.18 -0.92 -2.60
CA GLU A 183 0.72 -0.49 -3.66
C GLU A 183 1.57 -1.65 -4.21
N LEU A 184 2.00 -2.58 -3.37
CA LEU A 184 2.68 -3.81 -3.81
C LEU A 184 1.78 -4.68 -4.69
N THR A 185 0.46 -4.61 -4.52
CA THR A 185 -0.47 -5.30 -5.43
C THR A 185 -0.43 -4.68 -6.81
N HIS A 186 -0.46 -3.35 -6.93
CA HIS A 186 -0.30 -2.68 -8.22
C HIS A 186 1.07 -2.96 -8.85
N LEU A 187 2.12 -3.08 -8.04
CA LEU A 187 3.44 -3.50 -8.53
C LEU A 187 3.48 -4.96 -8.98
N PHE A 188 2.74 -5.85 -8.32
CA PHE A 188 2.57 -7.23 -8.77
C PHE A 188 1.91 -7.29 -10.14
N VAL A 189 0.89 -6.44 -10.39
CA VAL A 189 0.30 -6.29 -11.74
C VAL A 189 1.34 -5.79 -12.74
N GLY A 190 2.18 -4.81 -12.34
CA GLY A 190 3.28 -4.32 -13.19
C GLY A 190 4.35 -5.37 -13.49
N TYR A 191 4.63 -6.24 -12.54
CA TYR A 191 5.49 -7.39 -12.71
C TYR A 191 4.88 -8.39 -13.71
N LEU A 192 3.61 -8.75 -13.57
CA LEU A 192 2.92 -9.62 -14.54
C LEU A 192 2.74 -8.97 -15.92
N ALA A 193 2.80 -7.63 -16.00
CA ALA A 193 2.81 -6.91 -17.27
C ALA A 193 4.15 -6.99 -18.01
N GLN A 194 5.17 -7.66 -17.47
CA GLN A 194 6.41 -8.02 -18.16
C GLN A 194 7.09 -6.80 -18.83
N GLY A 195 7.22 -5.71 -18.07
CA GLY A 195 7.87 -4.47 -18.54
C GLY A 195 7.00 -3.60 -19.45
N GLN A 196 5.77 -4.01 -19.77
CA GLN A 196 4.86 -3.23 -20.60
C GLN A 196 4.20 -2.09 -19.83
N ASP A 197 4.28 -0.90 -20.39
CA ASP A 197 3.69 0.34 -19.85
C ASP A 197 2.70 0.94 -20.87
N ILE A 198 1.69 0.15 -21.22
CA ILE A 198 0.58 0.57 -22.08
C ILE A 198 -0.72 0.42 -21.31
N ILE A 199 -1.74 1.25 -21.57
CA ILE A 199 -3.03 1.21 -20.84
C ILE A 199 -3.61 -0.22 -20.75
N GLY A 200 -3.46 -1.02 -21.82
CA GLY A 200 -3.90 -2.40 -21.87
C GLY A 200 -3.22 -3.36 -20.87
N SER A 201 -2.02 -3.04 -20.37
CA SER A 201 -1.26 -3.82 -19.38
C SER A 201 -1.42 -3.34 -17.94
N TYR A 202 -2.30 -2.36 -17.70
CA TYR A 202 -2.74 -1.98 -16.35
C TYR A 202 -3.87 -2.89 -15.89
N THR A 203 -4.21 -2.77 -14.60
CA THR A 203 -5.32 -3.49 -13.99
C THR A 203 -6.60 -3.29 -14.81
N PRO A 204 -7.26 -4.36 -15.27
CA PRO A 204 -8.55 -4.26 -15.94
C PRO A 204 -9.65 -3.66 -15.04
N PRO A 205 -10.59 -2.85 -15.56
CA PRO A 205 -11.70 -2.28 -14.78
C PRO A 205 -12.51 -3.30 -13.97
N GLU A 206 -12.61 -4.53 -14.49
CA GLU A 206 -13.29 -5.66 -13.84
C GLU A 206 -12.58 -6.12 -12.56
N VAL A 207 -11.29 -5.82 -12.44
CA VAL A 207 -10.47 -6.09 -11.24
C VAL A 207 -10.43 -4.84 -10.39
N SER A 208 -11.58 -4.57 -9.76
CA SER A 208 -11.82 -3.44 -8.88
C SER A 208 -12.78 -3.85 -7.74
N TYR A 209 -12.96 -2.96 -6.77
CA TYR A 209 -13.96 -3.07 -5.71
C TYR A 209 -14.66 -1.73 -5.52
N LEU A 210 -15.97 -1.72 -5.23
CA LEU A 210 -16.80 -0.51 -5.04
C LEU A 210 -16.68 0.57 -6.14
N ASN A 211 -16.43 0.15 -7.39
CA ASN A 211 -16.23 1.05 -8.54
C ASN A 211 -15.06 2.05 -8.36
N TYR A 212 -14.09 1.74 -7.50
CA TYR A 212 -12.82 2.44 -7.48
C TYR A 212 -12.10 2.14 -8.79
N ASN A 213 -12.17 3.07 -9.73
CA ASN A 213 -11.58 2.92 -11.04
C ASN A 213 -10.56 4.02 -11.23
N GLY A 214 -9.41 3.63 -11.78
CA GLY A 214 -8.26 4.51 -11.96
C GLY A 214 -8.45 5.44 -13.16
N ILE A 215 -7.54 5.33 -14.13
CA ILE A 215 -7.54 6.15 -15.34
C ILE A 215 -8.92 6.07 -16.02
N ARG A 216 -9.43 7.24 -16.44
CA ARG A 216 -10.66 7.40 -17.19
C ARG A 216 -10.37 7.88 -18.60
N ASP A 217 -11.20 7.48 -19.56
CA ASP A 217 -11.15 8.03 -20.90
C ASP A 217 -11.73 9.47 -20.95
N ARG A 218 -11.69 10.07 -22.15
CA ARG A 218 -12.25 11.40 -22.45
C ARG A 218 -13.76 11.54 -22.16
N ASN A 219 -14.48 10.42 -22.03
CA ASN A 219 -15.91 10.38 -21.71
C ASN A 219 -16.16 10.10 -20.21
N GLY A 220 -15.09 10.03 -19.40
CA GLY A 220 -15.16 9.72 -17.99
C GLY A 220 -15.33 8.24 -17.67
N LEU A 221 -15.28 7.35 -18.67
CA LEU A 221 -15.44 5.91 -18.46
C LEU A 221 -14.13 5.28 -17.96
N PRO A 222 -14.19 4.35 -17.00
CA PRO A 222 -13.04 3.59 -16.54
C PRO A 222 -12.29 2.88 -17.67
N VAL A 223 -10.98 3.11 -17.77
CA VAL A 223 -10.10 2.30 -18.63
C VAL A 223 -9.20 1.36 -17.84
N THR A 224 -9.02 1.62 -16.54
CA THR A 224 -8.31 0.73 -15.60
C THR A 224 -9.08 0.54 -14.29
N GLY A 225 -8.87 -0.61 -13.64
CA GLY A 225 -9.38 -0.94 -12.31
C GLY A 225 -8.39 -0.62 -11.19
N GLU A 226 -8.67 -1.11 -9.99
CA GLU A 226 -7.93 -0.82 -8.75
C GLU A 226 -7.57 -2.11 -8.02
N SER A 227 -6.42 -2.70 -8.39
CA SER A 227 -6.03 -4.03 -7.91
C SER A 227 -5.76 -4.08 -6.41
N GLY A 228 -5.25 -2.99 -5.82
CA GLY A 228 -5.07 -2.89 -4.38
C GLY A 228 -6.39 -2.95 -3.61
N ARG A 229 -7.44 -2.27 -4.10
CA ARG A 229 -8.80 -2.36 -3.51
C ARG A 229 -9.39 -3.76 -3.67
N TRP A 230 -9.16 -4.38 -4.82
CA TRP A 230 -9.58 -5.76 -5.03
C TRP A 230 -8.91 -6.70 -4.02
N LEU A 231 -7.60 -6.57 -3.80
CA LEU A 231 -6.86 -7.36 -2.80
C LEU A 231 -7.37 -7.10 -1.37
N GLU A 232 -7.57 -5.84 -0.99
CA GLU A 232 -8.15 -5.48 0.31
C GLU A 232 -9.49 -6.19 0.55
N SER A 233 -10.39 -6.17 -0.45
CA SER A 233 -11.71 -6.79 -0.33
C SER A 233 -11.66 -8.28 -0.01
N ARG A 234 -10.61 -8.98 -0.46
CA ARG A 234 -10.41 -10.42 -0.24
C ARG A 234 -9.66 -10.71 1.06
N LEU A 235 -8.68 -9.88 1.42
CA LEU A 235 -7.90 -10.08 2.65
C LEU A 235 -8.63 -9.60 3.90
N PHE A 236 -9.37 -8.50 3.81
CA PHE A 236 -9.97 -7.82 4.95
C PHE A 236 -11.50 -7.91 4.96
N GLY A 237 -12.10 -8.49 3.92
CA GLY A 237 -13.56 -8.52 3.75
C GLY A 237 -14.16 -7.18 3.28
N GLY A 238 -13.32 -6.24 2.86
CA GLY A 238 -13.73 -4.95 2.32
C GLY A 238 -12.56 -4.01 2.07
N SER A 239 -12.86 -2.76 1.72
CA SER A 239 -11.86 -1.71 1.45
C SER A 239 -11.53 -0.94 2.72
N ILE A 240 -10.25 -0.76 3.05
CA ILE A 240 -9.86 -0.02 4.25
C ILE A 240 -9.83 1.48 3.95
N GLU A 241 -10.53 2.27 4.75
CA GLU A 241 -10.59 3.73 4.64
C GLU A 241 -10.31 4.41 5.98
N PHE A 242 -9.76 5.62 5.95
CA PHE A 242 -9.31 6.34 7.15
C PHE A 242 -10.10 7.62 7.41
N TYR A 243 -11.38 7.56 7.75
CA TYR A 243 -12.24 8.74 7.89
C TYR A 243 -11.71 9.78 8.87
N ARG A 244 -11.86 11.07 8.54
CA ARG A 244 -11.48 12.16 9.44
C ARG A 244 -12.32 12.11 10.73
N ASP A 245 -11.64 12.15 11.88
CA ASP A 245 -12.23 12.44 13.17
C ASP A 245 -12.39 13.95 13.32
N VAL A 246 -13.63 14.43 13.33
CA VAL A 246 -13.94 15.87 13.46
C VAL A 246 -13.61 16.41 14.85
N SER A 247 -13.43 15.53 15.84
CA SER A 247 -13.02 15.89 17.20
C SER A 247 -11.49 15.94 17.37
N ASP A 248 -10.74 15.55 16.34
CA ASP A 248 -9.28 15.53 16.37
C ASP A 248 -8.65 16.63 15.47
N ASP A 249 -7.39 16.96 15.73
CA ASP A 249 -6.64 17.98 14.98
C ASP A 249 -6.24 17.52 13.57
N ASN A 250 -5.66 18.45 12.79
CA ASN A 250 -5.29 18.20 11.39
C ASN A 250 -4.09 17.25 11.20
N GLY A 251 -3.38 16.91 12.28
CA GLY A 251 -2.26 15.96 12.27
C GLY A 251 -2.69 14.49 12.37
N GLN A 252 -3.99 14.20 12.35
CA GLN A 252 -4.53 12.87 12.58
C GLN A 252 -4.31 11.89 11.42
N ALA A 253 -4.22 10.60 11.77
CA ALA A 253 -4.25 9.49 10.82
C ALA A 253 -5.69 9.10 10.41
N GLY A 254 -6.72 9.75 10.95
CA GLY A 254 -8.11 9.33 10.77
C GLY A 254 -8.49 8.06 11.53
N ILE A 255 -9.75 7.69 11.43
CA ILE A 255 -10.37 6.52 12.05
C ILE A 255 -10.48 5.42 11.00
N PRO A 256 -9.80 4.28 11.19
CA PRO A 256 -9.84 3.19 10.22
C PRO A 256 -11.21 2.50 10.22
N HIS A 257 -11.74 2.28 9.02
CA HIS A 257 -12.99 1.58 8.75
C HIS A 257 -12.77 0.56 7.62
N ILE A 258 -13.59 -0.49 7.60
CA ILE A 258 -13.75 -1.39 6.46
C ILE A 258 -15.05 -1.02 5.76
N LEU A 259 -15.00 -0.82 4.45
CA LEU A 259 -16.16 -0.66 3.59
C LEU A 259 -16.53 -2.00 2.98
N ASP A 260 -17.70 -2.51 3.36
CA ASP A 260 -18.26 -3.73 2.78
C ASP A 260 -18.74 -3.52 1.34
N SER A 261 -19.27 -4.57 0.71
CA SER A 261 -19.71 -4.54 -0.69
C SER A 261 -20.90 -3.62 -0.93
N ASN A 262 -21.57 -3.18 0.13
CA ASN A 262 -22.69 -2.23 0.09
C ASN A 262 -22.24 -0.80 0.40
N ALA A 263 -20.92 -0.56 0.46
CA ALA A 263 -20.30 0.70 0.87
C ALA A 263 -20.69 1.15 2.29
N LEU A 264 -21.04 0.20 3.18
CA LEU A 264 -21.23 0.48 4.59
C LEU A 264 -19.88 0.49 5.31
N ALA A 265 -19.60 1.60 5.99
CA ALA A 265 -18.36 1.76 6.76
C ALA A 265 -18.51 1.16 8.16
N ILE A 266 -17.69 0.17 8.48
CA ILE A 266 -17.62 -0.49 9.78
C ILE A 266 -16.30 -0.13 10.45
N LYS A 267 -16.35 0.48 11.63
CA LYS A 267 -15.15 0.93 12.35
C LYS A 267 -14.28 -0.25 12.74
N ILE A 268 -12.98 -0.18 12.43
CA ILE A 268 -12.02 -1.21 12.83
C ILE A 268 -11.71 -1.07 14.32
N HIS A 269 -11.93 -2.14 15.07
CA HIS A 269 -11.69 -2.13 16.51
C HIS A 269 -10.20 -1.86 16.82
N PRO A 270 -9.87 -0.99 17.81
CA PRO A 270 -8.51 -0.63 18.16
C PRO A 270 -7.54 -1.79 18.39
N ASN A 271 -8.04 -2.91 18.95
CA ASN A 271 -7.23 -4.07 19.28
C ASN A 271 -6.74 -4.84 18.04
N CYS A 272 -7.41 -4.73 16.90
CA CYS A 272 -6.94 -5.33 15.64
C CYS A 272 -5.64 -4.65 15.17
N ARG A 273 -5.43 -3.37 15.51
CA ARG A 273 -4.21 -2.61 15.18
C ARG A 273 -3.00 -2.99 16.02
N ARG A 274 -3.22 -3.51 17.24
CA ARG A 274 -2.13 -3.89 18.18
C ARG A 274 -1.44 -5.21 17.80
N ARG A 275 -1.99 -5.97 16.84
CA ARG A 275 -1.47 -7.26 16.39
C ARG A 275 -0.52 -7.16 15.18
N ILE A 276 -0.18 -5.95 14.72
CA ILE A 276 1.00 -5.76 13.88
C ILE A 276 2.21 -5.94 14.80
N PRO A 277 3.06 -6.96 14.62
CA PRO A 277 4.13 -7.29 15.55
C PRO A 277 5.08 -6.09 15.67
N TYR A 278 5.06 -5.44 16.83
CA TYR A 278 6.01 -4.40 17.19
C TYR A 278 7.31 -5.11 17.60
N VAL A 279 8.39 -4.89 16.87
CA VAL A 279 9.73 -5.20 17.41
C VAL A 279 10.06 -4.03 18.33
N SER A 280 9.85 -4.22 19.63
CA SER A 280 10.45 -3.34 20.63
C SER A 280 11.96 -3.40 20.44
N ALA A 281 12.62 -2.25 20.27
CA ALA A 281 14.07 -2.15 20.21
C ALA A 281 14.76 -2.49 21.56
N TYR A 282 14.01 -2.94 22.56
CA TYR A 282 14.50 -3.50 23.81
C TYR A 282 13.55 -4.62 24.24
N ASP A 283 13.82 -5.86 23.83
CA ASP A 283 13.54 -7.00 24.69
C ASP A 283 14.31 -8.24 24.22
N ASN A 284 15.06 -8.83 25.16
CA ASN A 284 15.89 -10.00 24.93
C ASN A 284 15.03 -11.26 24.87
N GLY A 285 15.03 -11.93 23.71
CA GLY A 285 14.92 -13.38 23.60
C GLY A 285 13.65 -14.05 24.12
N SER A 286 12.67 -14.26 23.23
CA SER A 286 11.99 -15.56 23.08
C SER A 286 11.11 -15.55 21.84
N ALA A 287 11.30 -16.54 20.96
CA ALA A 287 10.42 -16.80 19.83
C ALA A 287 9.04 -17.25 20.35
N PHE A 288 7.96 -16.64 19.87
CA PHE A 288 6.61 -17.11 20.13
C PHE A 288 5.88 -17.39 18.83
N ASP A 289 5.52 -18.66 18.70
CA ASP A 289 4.72 -19.27 17.64
C ASP A 289 3.25 -18.84 17.81
N VAL A 290 2.57 -18.46 16.72
CA VAL A 290 1.13 -18.13 16.75
C VAL A 290 0.40 -18.84 15.62
N SER A 291 -0.46 -19.74 16.05
CA SER A 291 -1.26 -20.67 15.27
C SER A 291 -2.30 -20.02 14.34
N THR A 292 -2.76 -20.85 13.41
CA THR A 292 -3.74 -20.70 12.31
C THR A 292 -5.15 -20.21 12.68
N GLU A 293 -5.44 -19.84 13.93
CA GLU A 293 -6.78 -19.42 14.39
C GLU A 293 -7.16 -17.96 14.08
N THR A 294 -6.21 -17.13 13.64
CA THR A 294 -6.45 -15.67 13.52
C THR A 294 -7.30 -15.29 12.30
N SER A 295 -7.33 -16.11 11.24
CA SER A 295 -8.08 -15.81 10.01
C SER A 295 -9.60 -16.03 10.13
N GLN A 296 -10.08 -16.82 11.11
CA GLN A 296 -11.51 -17.14 11.24
C GLN A 296 -12.28 -16.23 12.21
N ARG A 297 -11.58 -15.47 13.09
CA ARG A 297 -12.23 -14.66 14.14
C ARG A 297 -12.58 -13.22 13.75
N LEU A 298 -12.13 -12.71 12.59
CA LEU A 298 -12.55 -11.38 12.12
C LEU A 298 -14.02 -11.35 11.65
N THR A 299 -14.63 -12.52 11.41
CA THR A 299 -16.04 -12.66 11.01
C THR A 299 -17.04 -12.57 12.18
N GLN A 300 -16.59 -12.55 13.44
CA GLN A 300 -17.47 -12.84 14.57
C GLN A 300 -17.21 -11.99 15.82
N LEU A 301 -17.02 -10.67 15.70
CA LEU A 301 -16.95 -9.80 16.88
C LEU A 301 -17.59 -8.42 16.67
N GLY A 302 -18.72 -8.20 17.34
CA GLY A 302 -19.12 -6.93 17.97
C GLY A 302 -19.32 -5.73 17.05
N VAL A 303 -20.50 -5.65 16.44
CA VAL A 303 -20.93 -4.53 15.58
C VAL A 303 -21.44 -3.37 16.43
N ASP A 304 -20.66 -2.30 16.55
CA ASP A 304 -21.20 -0.99 16.89
C ASP A 304 -21.44 -0.20 15.59
N ARG A 305 -22.72 0.10 15.33
CA ARG A 305 -23.19 0.80 14.13
C ARG A 305 -22.78 2.27 14.23
N ALA A 306 -21.81 2.71 13.42
CA ALA A 306 -21.39 4.11 13.37
C ALA A 306 -22.25 4.94 12.39
N GLU A 307 -22.55 6.17 12.79
CA GLU A 307 -23.23 7.19 11.98
C GLU A 307 -22.36 7.67 10.81
N ARG A 308 -23.02 8.06 9.72
CA ARG A 308 -22.41 8.49 8.45
C ARG A 308 -21.48 9.70 8.68
N THR A 309 -20.18 9.52 8.49
CA THR A 309 -19.19 10.62 8.43
C THR A 309 -18.75 10.85 6.98
N THR A 310 -18.93 12.07 6.48
CA THR A 310 -18.56 12.49 5.11
C THR A 310 -17.20 13.18 5.10
N ALA A 311 -16.12 12.40 5.03
CA ALA A 311 -14.81 12.81 4.53
C ALA A 311 -13.96 11.54 4.28
N ARG A 312 -13.57 11.29 3.02
CA ARG A 312 -12.89 10.06 2.57
C ARG A 312 -11.46 10.38 2.13
N TRP A 313 -10.53 9.48 2.39
CA TRP A 313 -9.14 9.53 1.89
C TRP A 313 -9.01 8.42 0.84
N PHE A 314 -8.43 8.70 -0.33
CA PHE A 314 -8.44 7.78 -1.48
C PHE A 314 -7.02 7.28 -1.79
N PHE A 315 -6.87 5.98 -2.05
CA PHE A 315 -5.73 5.49 -2.84
C PHE A 315 -6.00 5.80 -4.32
N HIS A 316 -5.02 6.34 -5.03
CA HIS A 316 -5.15 6.66 -6.45
C HIS A 316 -4.21 5.75 -7.26
N ALA A 317 -4.73 5.00 -8.23
CA ALA A 317 -3.85 4.29 -9.16
C ALA A 317 -3.17 5.24 -10.13
N LEU A 318 -1.91 4.90 -10.38
CA LEU A 318 -1.13 5.01 -11.61
C LEU A 318 -1.72 5.90 -12.71
N ALA A 319 -1.17 7.11 -12.85
CA ALA A 319 -1.20 7.87 -14.09
C ALA A 319 0.17 7.73 -14.80
N PRO A 320 0.21 7.54 -16.13
CA PRO A 320 1.47 7.61 -16.87
C PRO A 320 2.05 9.02 -16.72
N GLY A 321 3.34 9.09 -16.37
CA GLY A 321 4.05 10.36 -16.32
C GLY A 321 4.17 10.96 -17.71
N ARG A 322 3.48 12.08 -17.96
CA ARG A 322 3.94 13.10 -18.91
C ARG A 322 4.31 14.35 -18.11
N PRO A 323 5.45 15.01 -18.40
CA PRO A 323 5.73 16.33 -17.88
C PRO A 323 4.86 17.35 -18.63
N ASP A 324 4.40 18.36 -17.92
CA ASP A 324 3.59 19.50 -18.40
C ASP A 324 2.19 19.17 -18.94
N GLU A 325 1.18 19.34 -18.08
CA GLU A 325 -0.05 20.05 -18.41
C GLU A 325 -0.83 20.34 -17.12
N THR A 326 -1.06 21.62 -16.85
CA THR A 326 -1.85 22.16 -15.74
C THR A 326 -3.28 21.61 -15.77
N LEU A 327 -3.61 20.70 -14.85
CA LEU A 327 -4.98 20.24 -14.60
C LEU A 327 -5.76 21.31 -13.80
N GLN A 328 -6.63 22.04 -14.49
CA GLN A 328 -7.68 22.86 -13.88
C GLN A 328 -8.77 21.95 -13.30
N TYR A 329 -9.09 22.13 -12.01
CA TYR A 329 -10.25 21.53 -11.36
C TYR A 329 -11.52 22.32 -11.74
N PRO A 330 -12.60 21.69 -12.22
CA PRO A 330 -13.91 22.33 -12.20
C PRO A 330 -14.49 22.19 -10.79
N GLY A 331 -14.75 23.32 -10.15
CA GLY A 331 -15.46 23.36 -8.88
C GLY A 331 -16.92 22.92 -9.03
N LYS A 332 -17.40 22.19 -8.02
CA LYS A 332 -18.68 22.41 -7.34
C LYS A 332 -18.75 21.56 -6.08
#